data_AF-A0A7S3WT53-F1
#
_entry.id   AF-A0A7S3WT53-F1
#
_cell.length_a   1.000
_cell.length_b   1.000
_cell.length_c   1.000
_cell.angle_alpha   90.00
_cell.angle_beta   90.00
_cell.angle_gamma   90.00
#
_symmetry.space_group_name_H-M   'P 1'
#
loop_
_entity.id
_entity.type
_entity.pdbx_description
1 polymer ?
#
loop_
_entity_poly.entity_id
_entity_poly.type
_entity_poly.pdbx_seq_one_letter_code
_entity_poly.pdbx_strand_id
1 'polypeptide(L)'
;YSAPLPAALEQQCKGKTGAASLSTVRLSSSSGAAAAQAACGSQSHCVVPPGVTLTMDGSLDVGALTVQGTLLWSDTSQSAAEQWLCAGFVAVETRGVFELDVTRGNAFIFIKDNGAAHPDLGVRSFGGSGVPGLPCLDAAGCGDGGPRVVVRGRALPRTWSLLSSPLPAGSAVMRLLHDPEAMGWRLGDRVMLAPTARRSSAGTADATYITAFAPDNGVVLAAPVRESYAADL
;
A
#
# COMPACT_ATOMS: atom_id res chain seq x y z
N TYR A 1 12.56 -10.52 -4.39
CA TYR A 1 13.09 -9.54 -3.43
C TYR A 1 12.13 -8.35 -3.38
N SER A 2 11.63 -7.96 -2.20
CA SER A 2 10.95 -6.67 -2.01
C SER A 2 12.01 -5.56 -1.97
N ALA A 3 11.66 -4.30 -2.28
CA ALA A 3 12.54 -3.16 -2.05
C ALA A 3 13.13 -3.23 -0.65
N PRO A 4 14.39 -2.81 -0.44
CA PRO A 4 14.79 -2.41 0.89
C PRO A 4 13.79 -1.35 1.35
N LEU A 5 13.10 -1.64 2.45
CA LEU A 5 12.25 -0.65 3.09
C LEU A 5 13.14 0.54 3.46
N PRO A 6 12.60 1.76 3.52
CA PRO A 6 13.33 2.88 4.13
C PRO A 6 13.95 2.42 5.44
N ALA A 7 15.24 2.69 5.66
CA ALA A 7 15.96 2.14 6.82
C ALA A 7 15.26 2.46 8.15
N ALA A 8 14.70 3.67 8.26
CA ALA A 8 13.89 4.09 9.40
C ALA A 8 12.61 3.25 9.58
N LEU A 9 11.91 2.95 8.48
CA LEU A 9 10.73 2.09 8.49
C LEU A 9 11.10 0.65 8.90
N GLU A 10 12.18 0.12 8.32
CA GLU A 10 12.67 -1.21 8.67
C GLU A 10 13.01 -1.33 10.16
N GLN A 11 13.81 -0.39 10.67
CA GLN A 11 14.22 -0.36 12.07
C GLN A 11 13.04 -0.21 13.03
N GLN A 12 12.06 0.62 12.65
CA GLN A 12 10.94 0.93 13.52
C GLN A 12 9.86 -0.17 13.48
N CYS A 13 9.59 -0.76 12.33
CA CYS A 13 8.37 -1.55 12.12
C CYS A 13 8.59 -3.04 11.82
N LYS A 14 9.70 -3.41 11.18
CA LYS A 14 9.93 -4.80 10.77
C LYS A 14 10.36 -5.66 11.95
N GLY A 15 9.76 -6.85 12.06
CA GLY A 15 10.11 -7.83 13.12
C GLY A 15 9.73 -7.39 14.53
N LYS A 16 8.98 -6.30 14.70
CA LYS A 16 8.43 -5.90 16.00
C LYS A 16 7.18 -6.72 16.29
N THR A 17 7.29 -7.61 17.25
CA THR A 17 6.14 -8.32 17.82
C THR A 17 5.34 -7.38 18.71
N GLY A 18 4.02 -7.54 18.72
CA GLY A 18 3.10 -6.76 19.55
C GLY A 18 2.71 -7.54 20.80
N ALA A 19 2.16 -6.83 21.77
CA ALA A 19 1.50 -7.45 22.92
C ALA A 19 0.29 -8.28 22.46
N ALA A 20 0.05 -9.43 23.10
CA ALA A 20 -1.06 -10.34 22.77
C ALA A 20 -2.46 -9.70 22.92
N SER A 21 -2.55 -8.55 23.57
CA SER A 21 -3.76 -7.73 23.67
C SER A 21 -3.36 -6.26 23.60
N LEU A 22 -3.98 -5.51 22.68
CA LEU A 22 -3.76 -4.08 22.51
C LEU A 22 -4.84 -3.32 23.30
N SER A 23 -4.45 -2.33 24.10
CA SER A 23 -5.39 -1.39 24.70
C SER A 23 -5.95 -0.47 23.63
N THR A 24 -7.27 -0.22 23.62
CA THR A 24 -7.90 0.69 22.67
C THR A 24 -7.78 2.14 23.13
N VAL A 25 -7.23 3.00 22.27
CA VAL A 25 -7.15 4.45 22.46
C VAL A 25 -7.93 5.15 21.36
N ARG A 26 -8.83 6.06 21.74
CA ARG A 26 -9.60 6.89 20.79
C ARG A 26 -9.02 8.30 20.78
N LEU A 27 -8.70 8.82 19.60
CA LEU A 27 -8.30 10.22 19.45
C LEU A 27 -9.45 11.14 19.85
N SER A 28 -9.17 12.14 20.69
CA SER A 28 -10.19 13.07 21.20
C SER A 28 -10.51 14.22 20.26
N SER A 29 -9.59 14.55 19.35
CA SER A 29 -9.70 15.67 18.41
C SER A 29 -8.82 15.45 17.19
N SER A 30 -9.10 16.21 16.12
CA SER A 30 -8.28 16.19 14.91
C SER A 30 -6.83 16.58 15.25
N SER A 31 -5.88 15.87 14.67
CA SER A 31 -4.47 15.95 15.05
C SER A 31 -3.53 15.45 13.95
N GLY A 32 -2.24 15.79 14.09
CA GLY A 32 -1.16 15.27 13.26
C GLY A 32 -0.57 13.95 13.78
N ALA A 33 0.38 13.39 13.04
CA ALA A 33 1.02 12.11 13.33
C ALA A 33 1.71 12.09 14.69
N ALA A 34 2.43 13.17 15.08
CA ALA A 34 3.15 13.22 16.35
C ALA A 34 2.21 13.18 17.58
N ALA A 35 1.07 13.87 17.51
CA ALA A 35 0.07 13.85 18.58
C ALA A 35 -0.66 12.50 18.65
N ALA A 36 -1.00 11.91 17.49
CA ALA A 36 -1.54 10.56 17.44
C ALA A 36 -0.54 9.51 17.96
N GLN A 37 0.75 9.68 17.66
CA GLN A 37 1.83 8.83 18.18
C GLN A 37 1.92 8.90 19.71
N ALA A 38 1.83 10.10 20.28
CA ALA A 38 1.88 10.31 21.73
C ALA A 38 0.65 9.72 22.45
N ALA A 39 -0.53 9.79 21.82
CA ALA A 39 -1.76 9.26 22.41
C ALA A 39 -1.86 7.73 22.29
N CYS A 40 -1.62 7.19 21.10
CA CYS A 40 -1.81 5.78 20.82
C CYS A 40 -0.56 4.95 21.12
N GLY A 41 0.61 5.37 20.66
CA GLY A 41 1.85 4.58 20.78
C GLY A 41 1.83 3.27 19.98
N SER A 42 2.99 2.62 19.90
CA SER A 42 3.21 1.43 19.05
C SER A 42 2.55 0.14 19.55
N GLN A 43 1.97 0.16 20.76
CA GLN A 43 1.37 -1.00 21.46
C GLN A 43 -0.13 -0.84 21.73
N SER A 44 -0.79 0.14 21.12
CA SER A 44 -2.24 0.33 21.27
C SER A 44 -2.98 0.17 19.95
N HIS A 45 -4.27 -0.18 20.06
CA HIS A 45 -5.22 -0.06 18.98
C HIS A 45 -5.72 1.38 18.93
N CYS A 46 -5.20 2.14 17.96
CA CYS A 46 -5.55 3.53 17.73
C CYS A 46 -6.85 3.61 16.93
N VAL A 47 -7.83 4.36 17.42
CA VAL A 47 -9.11 4.57 16.75
C VAL A 47 -9.24 6.05 16.43
N VAL A 48 -9.46 6.38 15.16
CA VAL A 48 -9.85 7.72 14.69
C VAL A 48 -11.37 7.77 14.67
N PRO A 49 -12.06 8.41 15.64
CA PRO A 49 -13.52 8.38 15.73
C PRO A 49 -14.21 9.23 14.65
N PRO A 50 -15.54 9.08 14.47
CA PRO A 50 -16.31 9.94 13.57
C PRO A 50 -16.11 11.43 13.88
N GLY A 51 -15.98 12.25 12.84
CA GLY A 51 -15.75 13.71 12.98
C GLY A 51 -14.32 14.11 13.33
N VAL A 52 -13.43 13.14 13.60
CA VAL A 52 -12.00 13.39 13.85
C VAL A 52 -11.19 13.14 12.58
N THR A 53 -10.25 14.04 12.29
CA THR A 53 -9.29 13.90 11.19
C THR A 53 -7.88 13.68 11.72
N LEU A 54 -7.26 12.56 11.34
CA LEU A 54 -5.84 12.30 11.50
C LEU A 54 -5.10 12.72 10.24
N THR A 55 -4.28 13.76 10.34
CA THR A 55 -3.45 14.23 9.23
C THR A 55 -2.08 13.56 9.31
N MET A 56 -1.66 12.89 8.23
CA MET A 56 -0.33 12.31 8.13
C MET A 56 0.68 13.40 7.74
N ASP A 57 1.10 14.17 8.75
CA ASP A 57 2.15 15.21 8.69
C ASP A 57 3.51 14.73 9.21
N GLY A 58 3.64 13.43 9.43
CA GLY A 58 4.85 12.73 9.82
C GLY A 58 4.60 11.23 9.80
N SER A 59 5.62 10.46 10.12
CA SER A 59 5.47 9.00 10.24
C SER A 59 4.75 8.60 11.52
N LEU A 60 4.00 7.50 11.47
CA LEU A 60 3.18 7.01 12.58
C LEU A 60 3.38 5.50 12.79
N ASP A 61 3.66 5.08 14.02
CA ASP A 61 3.77 3.69 14.45
C ASP A 61 2.76 3.39 15.57
N VAL A 62 1.72 2.64 15.24
CA VAL A 62 0.66 2.23 16.17
C VAL A 62 0.51 0.72 16.22
N GLY A 63 -0.02 0.16 17.31
CA GLY A 63 -0.23 -1.29 17.42
C GLY A 63 -1.20 -1.81 16.35
N ALA A 64 -2.33 -1.13 16.20
CA ALA A 64 -3.29 -1.31 15.11
C ALA A 64 -4.03 0.02 14.87
N LEU A 65 -4.66 0.17 13.71
CA LEU A 65 -5.40 1.40 13.36
C LEU A 65 -6.80 1.07 12.85
N THR A 66 -7.82 1.67 13.47
CA THR A 66 -9.19 1.74 12.94
C THR A 66 -9.52 3.19 12.60
N VAL A 67 -10.04 3.42 11.39
CA VAL A 67 -10.47 4.73 10.91
C VAL A 67 -11.99 4.75 10.74
N GLN A 68 -12.69 5.43 11.65
CA GLN A 68 -14.14 5.70 11.58
C GLN A 68 -14.43 7.17 11.21
N GLY A 69 -13.47 8.06 11.47
CA GLY A 69 -13.43 9.44 10.96
C GLY A 69 -12.65 9.52 9.65
N THR A 70 -11.64 10.39 9.61
CA THR A 70 -10.83 10.61 8.40
C THR A 70 -9.34 10.46 8.68
N LEU A 71 -8.62 9.74 7.83
CA LEU A 71 -7.17 9.83 7.71
C LEU A 71 -6.85 10.50 6.38
N LEU A 72 -6.13 11.61 6.43
CA LEU A 72 -5.70 12.37 5.25
C LEU A 72 -4.18 12.32 5.12
N TRP A 73 -3.71 11.84 3.98
CA TRP A 73 -2.31 11.81 3.62
C TRP A 73 -2.16 12.27 2.17
N SER A 74 -1.60 13.45 1.96
CA SER A 74 -1.37 13.99 0.62
C SER A 74 0.04 14.55 0.46
N ASP A 75 0.39 14.96 -0.76
CA ASP A 75 1.60 15.73 -1.02
C ASP A 75 1.71 17.02 -0.16
N THR A 76 0.59 17.58 0.33
CA THR A 76 0.60 18.79 1.18
C THR A 76 0.75 18.46 2.65
N SER A 77 0.28 17.30 3.10
CA SER A 77 0.45 16.88 4.49
C SER A 77 1.82 16.26 4.70
N GLN A 78 2.35 15.52 3.72
CA GLN A 78 3.61 14.82 3.82
C GLN A 78 4.78 15.78 4.09
N SER A 79 5.51 15.55 5.19
CA SER A 79 6.58 16.43 5.66
C SER A 79 7.99 15.96 5.28
N ALA A 80 8.12 14.76 4.71
CA ALA A 80 9.39 14.16 4.32
C ALA A 80 9.30 13.48 2.95
N ALA A 81 10.45 13.33 2.27
CA ALA A 81 10.52 12.61 0.99
C ALA A 81 10.01 11.16 1.09
N GLU A 82 10.24 10.54 2.24
CA GLU A 82 9.71 9.22 2.61
C GLU A 82 8.97 9.34 3.93
N GLN A 83 7.69 8.96 3.94
CA GLN A 83 6.85 8.96 5.14
C GLN A 83 6.10 7.63 5.22
N TRP A 84 5.84 7.18 6.45
CA TRP A 84 5.31 5.82 6.65
C TRP A 84 4.28 5.74 7.77
N LEU A 85 3.36 4.79 7.62
CA LEU A 85 2.37 4.37 8.60
C LEU A 85 2.60 2.89 8.90
N CYS A 86 2.83 2.55 10.17
CA CYS A 86 3.01 1.17 10.63
C CYS A 86 1.89 0.77 11.58
N ALA A 87 1.24 -0.36 11.27
CA ALA A 87 0.18 -0.92 12.10
C ALA A 87 0.06 -2.43 11.87
N GLY A 88 -0.42 -3.19 12.86
CA GLY A 88 -0.70 -4.62 12.67
C GLY A 88 -1.86 -4.90 11.71
N PHE A 89 -2.82 -4.00 11.69
CA PHE A 89 -3.80 -3.84 10.62
C PHE A 89 -4.19 -2.36 10.50
N VAL A 90 -4.75 -2.00 9.36
CA VAL A 90 -5.42 -0.72 9.13
C VAL A 90 -6.80 -1.01 8.57
N ALA A 91 -7.84 -0.76 9.37
CA ALA A 91 -9.22 -0.99 9.00
C ALA A 91 -9.97 0.34 8.88
N VAL A 92 -10.58 0.59 7.73
CA VAL A 92 -11.53 1.69 7.58
C VAL A 92 -12.91 1.12 7.86
N GLU A 93 -13.56 1.62 8.90
CA GLU A 93 -14.82 1.07 9.38
C GLU A 93 -15.96 2.05 9.18
N THR A 94 -17.17 1.51 9.04
CA THR A 94 -18.42 2.31 9.02
C THR A 94 -18.44 3.34 7.88
N ARG A 95 -18.41 4.64 8.18
CA ARG A 95 -18.32 5.78 7.25
C ARG A 95 -16.94 6.43 7.23
N GLY A 96 -15.92 5.70 7.69
CA GLY A 96 -14.56 6.19 7.73
C GLY A 96 -13.99 6.44 6.34
N VAL A 97 -13.03 7.36 6.26
CA VAL A 97 -12.32 7.71 5.03
C VAL A 97 -10.82 7.60 5.26
N PHE A 98 -10.14 6.78 4.46
CA PHE A 98 -8.68 6.77 4.35
C PHE A 98 -8.32 7.29 2.97
N GLU A 99 -7.68 8.45 2.92
CA GLU A 99 -7.25 9.08 1.68
C GLU A 99 -5.73 9.24 1.68
N LEU A 100 -5.08 8.51 0.76
CA LEU A 100 -3.67 8.64 0.44
C LEU A 100 -3.56 9.14 -1.01
N ASP A 101 -3.08 10.36 -1.20
CA ASP A 101 -2.91 11.01 -2.49
C ASP A 101 -1.52 11.68 -2.56
N VAL A 102 -0.50 10.82 -2.71
CA VAL A 102 0.91 11.22 -2.74
C VAL A 102 1.47 10.92 -4.12
N THR A 103 1.84 11.98 -4.84
CA THR A 103 2.29 11.89 -6.24
C THR A 103 3.76 12.28 -6.43
N ARG A 104 4.32 13.03 -5.48
CA ARG A 104 5.69 13.58 -5.56
C ARG A 104 6.68 12.98 -4.57
N GLY A 105 6.21 12.21 -3.60
CA GLY A 105 7.03 11.54 -2.59
C GLY A 105 6.75 10.04 -2.48
N ASN A 106 7.42 9.39 -1.55
CA ASN A 106 7.17 7.98 -1.22
C ASN A 106 6.35 7.89 0.07
N ALA A 107 5.21 7.19 -0.01
CA ALA A 107 4.34 6.93 1.11
C ALA A 107 4.22 5.42 1.32
N PHE A 108 4.51 4.95 2.53
CA PHE A 108 4.52 3.52 2.84
C PHE A 108 3.48 3.19 3.90
N ILE A 109 2.59 2.25 3.57
CA ILE A 109 1.73 1.59 4.57
C ILE A 109 2.38 0.24 4.86
N PHE A 110 2.93 0.08 6.05
CA PHE A 110 3.58 -1.15 6.49
C PHE A 110 2.70 -1.90 7.49
N ILE A 111 2.32 -3.11 7.11
CA ILE A 111 1.48 -3.95 7.92
C ILE A 111 2.33 -4.93 8.73
N LYS A 112 2.45 -4.65 10.04
CA LYS A 112 3.31 -5.35 10.99
C LYS A 112 2.84 -6.78 11.25
N ASP A 113 3.81 -7.66 11.47
CA ASP A 113 3.54 -9.01 11.97
C ASP A 113 3.59 -9.02 13.51
N ASN A 114 2.63 -8.34 14.12
CA ASN A 114 2.60 -8.08 15.56
C ASN A 114 1.49 -8.84 16.30
N GLY A 115 0.80 -9.76 15.61
CA GLY A 115 -0.30 -10.56 16.15
C GLY A 115 -1.65 -9.86 16.24
N ALA A 116 -1.74 -8.55 15.93
CA ALA A 116 -3.03 -7.86 15.91
C ALA A 116 -3.91 -8.36 14.77
N ALA A 117 -5.19 -8.60 15.07
CA ALA A 117 -6.17 -9.09 14.12
C ALA A 117 -7.42 -8.21 14.16
N HIS A 118 -7.91 -7.82 12.99
CA HIS A 118 -9.23 -7.24 12.85
C HIS A 118 -10.28 -8.38 12.84
N PRO A 119 -11.44 -8.25 13.52
CA PRO A 119 -12.44 -9.32 13.57
C PRO A 119 -12.89 -9.83 12.20
N ASP A 120 -13.06 -8.91 11.23
CA ASP A 120 -13.56 -9.27 9.89
C ASP A 120 -12.45 -9.46 8.84
N LEU A 121 -11.33 -8.75 8.99
CA LEU A 121 -10.27 -8.70 7.97
C LEU A 121 -9.09 -9.62 8.32
N GLY A 122 -9.09 -10.18 9.53
CA GLY A 122 -8.03 -11.03 10.04
C GLY A 122 -6.75 -10.27 10.37
N VAL A 123 -5.64 -11.02 10.36
CA VAL A 123 -4.30 -10.51 10.63
C VAL A 123 -3.69 -9.85 9.40
N ARG A 124 -2.80 -8.90 9.63
CA ARG A 124 -1.97 -8.29 8.58
C ARG A 124 -2.78 -7.74 7.40
N SER A 125 -3.84 -7.00 7.71
CA SER A 125 -4.79 -6.48 6.73
C SER A 125 -4.74 -4.96 6.57
N PHE A 126 -5.06 -4.49 5.36
CA PHE A 126 -5.35 -3.11 5.01
C PHE A 126 -6.61 -3.12 4.16
N GLY A 127 -7.67 -2.42 4.58
CA GLY A 127 -8.91 -2.39 3.82
C GLY A 127 -10.09 -1.77 4.55
N GLY A 128 -11.26 -1.78 3.89
CA GLY A 128 -12.52 -1.38 4.49
C GLY A 128 -13.25 -2.58 5.10
N SER A 129 -13.81 -2.42 6.31
CA SER A 129 -14.80 -3.35 6.88
C SER A 129 -16.12 -2.62 7.15
N GLY A 130 -17.23 -3.19 6.68
CA GLY A 130 -18.57 -2.66 6.91
C GLY A 130 -19.57 -3.80 6.97
N VAL A 131 -20.67 -3.60 7.69
CA VAL A 131 -21.70 -4.62 7.87
C VAL A 131 -22.39 -4.88 6.51
N PRO A 132 -22.35 -6.11 5.97
CA PRO A 132 -23.16 -6.46 4.81
C PRO A 132 -24.65 -6.29 5.15
N GLY A 133 -25.39 -5.51 4.37
CA GLY A 133 -26.85 -5.46 4.47
C GLY A 133 -27.46 -4.50 5.51
N LEU A 134 -26.70 -3.54 6.06
CA LEU A 134 -27.35 -2.37 6.66
C LEU A 134 -28.05 -1.58 5.55
N PRO A 135 -29.39 -1.43 5.58
CA PRO A 135 -30.08 -0.58 4.62
C PRO A 135 -29.59 0.86 4.80
N CYS A 136 -29.25 1.51 3.69
CA CYS A 136 -28.95 2.93 3.68
C CYS A 136 -30.18 3.67 4.25
N LEU A 137 -29.97 4.54 5.24
CA LEU A 137 -31.04 5.22 5.96
C LEU A 137 -31.76 6.30 5.12
N ASP A 138 -31.38 6.50 3.86
CA ASP A 138 -31.99 7.44 2.93
C ASP A 138 -32.31 6.84 1.56
N ALA A 139 -33.44 7.27 1.00
CA ALA A 139 -34.03 6.78 -0.24
C ALA A 139 -33.35 7.33 -1.51
N ALA A 140 -32.12 7.86 -1.42
CA ALA A 140 -31.43 8.58 -2.48
C ALA A 140 -30.36 7.74 -3.23
N GLY A 141 -30.47 6.40 -3.17
CA GLY A 141 -29.49 5.49 -3.78
C GLY A 141 -28.24 5.36 -2.92
N CYS A 142 -27.41 4.34 -3.19
CA CYS A 142 -26.15 4.14 -2.46
C CYS A 142 -25.17 5.30 -2.73
N GLY A 143 -25.34 6.42 -2.05
CA GLY A 143 -24.32 7.45 -1.91
C GLY A 143 -23.40 7.08 -0.75
N ASP A 144 -22.12 6.82 -1.03
CA ASP A 144 -20.94 7.07 -0.17
C ASP A 144 -21.00 6.75 1.35
N GLY A 145 -21.89 5.85 1.82
CA GLY A 145 -22.10 5.58 3.24
C GLY A 145 -21.26 4.43 3.83
N GLY A 146 -20.45 3.75 3.01
CA GLY A 146 -19.54 2.69 3.43
C GLY A 146 -18.12 3.19 3.68
N PRO A 147 -17.21 2.32 4.16
CA PRO A 147 -15.83 2.72 4.37
C PRO A 147 -15.18 3.05 3.03
N ARG A 148 -14.50 4.20 2.94
CA ARG A 148 -13.86 4.67 1.71
C ARG A 148 -12.34 4.60 1.85
N VAL A 149 -11.72 3.74 1.05
CA VAL A 149 -10.25 3.64 0.93
C VAL A 149 -9.85 4.19 -0.43
N VAL A 150 -9.14 5.31 -0.46
CA VAL A 150 -8.59 5.91 -1.67
C VAL A 150 -7.08 5.93 -1.56
N VAL A 151 -6.43 5.23 -2.48
CA VAL A 151 -4.97 5.20 -2.62
C VAL A 151 -4.65 5.63 -4.03
N ARG A 152 -4.05 6.82 -4.16
CA ARG A 152 -3.60 7.41 -5.40
C ARG A 152 -2.10 7.67 -5.30
N GLY A 153 -1.41 7.20 -6.32
CA GLY A 153 -0.01 7.52 -6.55
C GLY A 153 0.14 8.36 -7.80
N ARG A 154 1.36 8.38 -8.33
CA ARG A 154 1.65 8.90 -9.68
C ARG A 154 0.70 8.27 -10.72
N ALA A 155 0.09 9.10 -11.56
CA ALA A 155 -0.71 8.62 -12.68
C ALA A 155 0.14 7.82 -13.67
N LEU A 156 -0.36 6.65 -14.06
CA LEU A 156 0.23 5.78 -15.07
C LEU A 156 -0.77 5.61 -16.22
N PRO A 157 -0.47 6.12 -17.43
CA PRO A 157 -1.27 5.84 -18.62
C PRO A 157 -1.51 4.34 -18.82
N ARG A 158 -0.56 3.50 -18.41
CA ARG A 158 -0.66 2.05 -18.45
C ARG A 158 0.16 1.40 -17.33
N THR A 159 -0.45 0.46 -16.62
CA THR A 159 0.15 -0.23 -15.46
C THR A 159 0.77 -1.59 -15.80
N TRP A 160 0.54 -2.11 -17.01
CA TRP A 160 1.04 -3.42 -17.44
C TRP A 160 1.26 -3.48 -18.95
N SER A 161 2.20 -4.31 -19.38
CA SER A 161 2.43 -4.69 -20.78
C SER A 161 2.77 -6.17 -20.86
N LEU A 162 2.50 -6.78 -22.02
CA LEU A 162 3.02 -8.10 -22.35
C LEU A 162 4.48 -7.99 -22.79
N LEU A 163 5.18 -9.12 -22.68
CA LEU A 163 6.51 -9.31 -23.27
C LEU A 163 6.37 -9.40 -24.80
N SER A 164 7.19 -8.63 -25.53
CA SER A 164 7.27 -8.70 -27.00
C SER A 164 8.19 -9.81 -27.50
N SER A 165 9.03 -10.36 -26.62
CA SER A 165 9.90 -11.50 -26.89
C SER A 165 10.03 -12.39 -25.64
N PRO A 166 10.25 -13.71 -25.79
CA PRO A 166 10.49 -14.59 -24.65
C PRO A 166 11.63 -14.06 -23.78
N LEU A 167 11.50 -14.22 -22.46
CA LEU A 167 12.46 -13.79 -21.47
C LEU A 167 13.03 -15.03 -20.74
N PRO A 168 14.21 -15.52 -21.11
CA PRO A 168 14.81 -16.69 -20.46
C PRO A 168 15.25 -16.41 -19.02
N ALA A 169 15.19 -17.42 -18.16
CA ALA A 169 15.82 -17.41 -16.84
C ALA A 169 17.29 -16.94 -16.92
N GLY A 170 17.73 -16.13 -15.97
CA GLY A 170 19.04 -15.51 -15.95
C GLY A 170 19.17 -14.24 -16.80
N SER A 171 18.12 -13.82 -17.51
CA SER A 171 18.14 -12.57 -18.27
C SER A 171 17.84 -11.37 -17.39
N ALA A 172 18.57 -10.27 -17.61
CA ALA A 172 18.32 -8.99 -16.93
C ALA A 172 17.73 -7.92 -17.85
N VAL A 173 17.32 -8.28 -19.08
CA VAL A 173 16.69 -7.35 -20.02
C VAL A 173 15.42 -7.99 -20.55
N MET A 174 14.28 -7.32 -20.34
CA MET A 174 13.01 -7.71 -20.93
C MET A 174 12.61 -6.73 -22.02
N ARG A 175 11.85 -7.19 -23.02
CA ARG A 175 11.30 -6.35 -24.08
C ARG A 175 9.79 -6.37 -24.01
N LEU A 176 9.18 -5.20 -24.12
CA LEU A 176 7.74 -5.01 -23.95
C LEU A 176 7.07 -4.69 -25.29
N LEU A 177 5.79 -5.02 -25.43
CA LEU A 177 4.99 -4.59 -26.58
C LEU A 177 4.81 -3.07 -26.62
N HIS A 178 4.77 -2.41 -25.46
CA HIS A 178 4.57 -0.97 -25.36
C HIS A 178 5.84 -0.28 -24.85
N ASP A 179 6.06 0.95 -25.28
CA ASP A 179 7.15 1.79 -24.78
C ASP A 179 6.98 2.08 -23.27
N PRO A 180 7.89 1.61 -22.41
CA PRO A 180 7.80 1.81 -20.97
C PRO A 180 7.81 3.29 -20.56
N GLU A 181 8.51 4.16 -21.28
CA GLU A 181 8.54 5.58 -20.97
C GLU A 181 7.19 6.24 -21.27
N ALA A 182 6.59 5.92 -22.43
CA ALA A 182 5.25 6.37 -22.79
C ALA A 182 4.14 5.81 -21.86
N MET A 183 4.36 4.62 -21.26
CA MET A 183 3.48 4.08 -20.21
C MET A 183 3.62 4.84 -18.88
N GLY A 184 4.57 5.76 -18.78
CA GLY A 184 4.85 6.54 -17.58
C GLY A 184 5.70 5.78 -16.55
N TRP A 185 6.35 4.68 -16.93
CA TRP A 185 7.28 3.96 -16.05
C TRP A 185 8.57 4.77 -15.89
N ARG A 186 9.28 4.56 -14.79
CA ARG A 186 10.52 5.27 -14.43
C ARG A 186 11.56 4.32 -13.89
N LEU A 187 12.82 4.78 -13.90
CA LEU A 187 13.90 4.11 -13.19
C LEU A 187 13.56 4.03 -11.69
N GLY A 188 13.86 2.89 -11.09
CA GLY A 188 13.50 2.59 -9.70
C GLY A 188 12.06 2.10 -9.51
N ASP A 189 11.21 2.09 -10.53
CA ASP A 189 9.91 1.45 -10.42
C ASP A 189 10.08 -0.06 -10.21
N ARG A 190 9.24 -0.63 -9.34
CA ARG A 190 9.16 -2.08 -9.13
C ARG A 190 8.24 -2.68 -10.19
N VAL A 191 8.73 -3.68 -10.90
CA VAL A 191 7.95 -4.44 -11.87
C VAL A 191 7.74 -5.87 -11.37
N MET A 192 6.59 -6.44 -11.73
CA MET A 192 6.25 -7.83 -11.47
C MET A 192 6.00 -8.55 -12.78
N LEU A 193 6.68 -9.67 -12.97
CA LEU A 193 6.50 -10.58 -14.09
C LEU A 193 5.64 -11.73 -13.62
N ALA A 194 4.49 -11.93 -14.26
CA ALA A 194 3.54 -12.97 -13.90
C ALA A 194 3.03 -13.68 -15.16
N PRO A 195 2.88 -15.01 -15.13
CA PRO A 195 2.30 -15.76 -16.24
C PRO A 195 0.80 -15.47 -16.37
N THR A 196 0.34 -15.24 -17.60
CA THR A 196 -1.06 -14.91 -17.94
C THR A 196 -1.98 -16.13 -18.09
N ALA A 197 -1.43 -17.35 -17.99
CA ALA A 197 -2.20 -18.58 -18.16
C ALA A 197 -3.36 -18.69 -17.16
N ARG A 198 -4.57 -19.02 -17.66
CA ARG A 198 -5.76 -19.26 -16.83
C ARG A 198 -5.43 -20.36 -15.81
N ARG A 199 -5.41 -20.03 -14.51
CA ARG A 199 -5.05 -20.84 -13.33
C ARG A 199 -3.62 -20.68 -12.77
N SER A 200 -2.90 -19.60 -13.07
CA SER A 200 -1.59 -19.31 -12.47
C SER A 200 -1.62 -18.84 -11.01
N SER A 201 -2.65 -19.18 -10.20
CA SER A 201 -2.60 -18.98 -8.74
C SER A 201 -1.48 -19.78 -8.05
N ALA A 202 -0.84 -20.70 -8.77
CA ALA A 202 0.38 -21.42 -8.40
C ALA A 202 1.64 -20.99 -9.20
N GLY A 203 1.55 -19.95 -10.03
CA GLY A 203 2.64 -19.50 -10.89
C GLY A 203 3.74 -18.77 -10.11
N THR A 204 5.00 -19.01 -10.46
CA THR A 204 6.14 -18.26 -9.95
C THR A 204 6.18 -16.88 -10.60
N ALA A 205 6.03 -15.86 -9.76
CA ALA A 205 6.23 -14.47 -10.17
C ALA A 205 7.62 -13.98 -9.77
N ASP A 206 8.22 -13.19 -10.65
CA ASP A 206 9.42 -12.44 -10.35
C ASP A 206 9.08 -10.99 -10.10
N ALA A 207 9.75 -10.40 -9.12
CA ALA A 207 9.65 -8.98 -8.84
C ALA A 207 11.05 -8.40 -8.73
N THR A 208 11.29 -7.33 -9.48
CA THR A 208 12.59 -6.67 -9.61
C THR A 208 12.37 -5.18 -9.92
N TYR A 209 13.45 -4.45 -10.13
CA TYR A 209 13.45 -3.00 -10.33
C TYR A 209 13.95 -2.61 -11.71
N ILE A 210 13.42 -1.54 -12.26
CA ILE A 210 13.93 -0.93 -13.49
C ILE A 210 15.19 -0.14 -13.18
N THR A 211 16.28 -0.41 -13.89
CA THR A 211 17.57 0.30 -13.74
C THR A 211 17.91 1.15 -14.96
N ALA A 212 17.45 0.75 -16.14
CA ALA A 212 17.58 1.53 -17.36
C ALA A 212 16.48 1.14 -18.36
N PHE A 213 16.21 2.04 -19.31
CA PHE A 213 15.49 1.71 -20.54
C PHE A 213 16.49 1.44 -21.65
N ALA A 214 16.15 0.51 -22.54
CA ALA A 214 16.97 0.07 -23.66
C ALA A 214 16.17 0.17 -24.97
N PRO A 215 16.83 0.16 -26.14
CA PRO A 215 16.15 0.22 -27.43
C PRO A 215 15.06 -0.85 -27.61
N ASP A 216 14.11 -0.57 -28.51
CA ASP A 216 12.94 -1.39 -28.83
C ASP A 216 12.18 -1.86 -27.59
N ASN A 217 11.73 -0.89 -26.80
CA ASN A 217 10.94 -1.07 -25.58
C ASN A 217 11.62 -1.99 -24.55
N GLY A 218 12.96 -1.96 -24.51
CA GLY A 218 13.76 -2.74 -23.58
C GLY A 218 13.74 -2.14 -22.18
N VAL A 219 13.74 -3.00 -21.17
CA VAL A 219 13.81 -2.63 -19.76
C VAL A 219 14.90 -3.47 -19.09
N VAL A 220 15.91 -2.79 -18.54
CA VAL A 220 17.00 -3.41 -17.80
C VAL A 220 16.62 -3.55 -16.34
N LEU A 221 16.75 -4.76 -15.82
CA LEU A 221 16.31 -5.19 -14.50
C LEU A 221 17.49 -5.21 -13.52
N ALA A 222 17.24 -4.79 -12.28
CA ALA A 222 18.27 -4.75 -11.22
C ALA A 222 18.82 -6.14 -10.85
N ALA A 223 18.03 -7.19 -11.11
CA ALA A 223 18.43 -8.57 -10.94
C ALA A 223 17.90 -9.39 -12.12
N PRO A 224 18.66 -10.40 -12.58
CA PRO A 224 18.17 -11.38 -13.53
C PRO A 224 16.87 -12.04 -13.08
N VAL A 225 15.98 -12.36 -14.02
CA VAL A 225 14.81 -13.19 -13.73
C VAL A 225 15.24 -14.60 -13.36
N ARG A 226 14.52 -15.21 -12.42
CA ARG A 226 14.77 -16.59 -11.95
C ARG A 226 14.12 -17.61 -12.87
N GLU A 227 13.01 -17.24 -13.49
CA GLU A 227 12.22 -18.12 -14.34
C GLU A 227 12.18 -17.62 -15.78
N SER A 228 11.87 -18.53 -16.70
CA SER A 228 11.62 -18.19 -18.10
C SER A 228 10.16 -17.78 -18.28
N TYR A 229 9.93 -16.70 -19.01
CA TYR A 229 8.59 -16.19 -19.34
C TYR A 229 8.39 -16.21 -20.86
N ALA A 230 7.26 -16.75 -21.31
CA ALA A 230 6.89 -16.72 -22.72
C ALA A 230 6.43 -15.32 -23.14
N ALA A 231 6.67 -14.96 -24.40
CA ALA A 231 5.96 -13.85 -25.02
C ALA A 231 4.54 -14.26 -25.38
N ASP A 232 3.64 -13.29 -25.35
CA ASP A 232 2.32 -13.42 -25.94
C ASP A 232 2.47 -12.87 -27.38
N LEU A 233 2.40 -13.77 -28.36
CA LEU A 233 2.57 -13.47 -29.79
C LEU A 233 1.21 -13.21 -30.45
#